data_AF-A0A0K1XAY0-F1
#
_entry.id   AF-A0A0K1XAY0-F1
#
_cell.length_a   1.000
_cell.length_b   1.000
_cell.length_c   1.000
_cell.angle_alpha   90.00
_cell.angle_beta   90.00
_cell.angle_gamma   90.00
#
_symmetry.space_group_name_H-M   'P 1'
#
loop_
_entity.id
_entity.type
_entity.pdbx_description
1 polymer ?
#
loop_
_entity_poly.entity_id
_entity_poly.type
_entity_poly.pdbx_seq_one_letter_code
_entity_poly.pdbx_strand_id
1 'polypeptide(L)'
;MQELSRGTLHKMHIALGDPVAEYQLNLGNQTIAMNELIGKQLKLTHLGEIHCIHCQRKTKKSFAQGYCWPCFKALPQCDTCIMSPEKCHFDQGTCRDETWASQFCMTEHIVYLANSTGVKVGITRANQVPTRWLDQGAAQALPIFRVATRQQSGLVEDILRSQVTDRTNWRALLRAEAEPLDLPQIRDQITQTCQPALTELQQRFGLQAIQPINSATVLEISYPVEQYLSKISSFNLDKQPAAEGTLLGLKGQYLIFDTGVINLRKYTAYQTALSVQASVSV
;
A
#
# COMPACT_ATOMS: atom_id res chain seq x y z
N MET A 1 -5.19 18.15 24.84
CA MET A 1 -5.51 17.99 23.40
C MET A 1 -7.00 17.71 23.27
N GLN A 2 -7.65 18.23 22.24
CA GLN A 2 -9.04 17.94 21.89
C GLN A 2 -9.09 16.65 21.06
N GLU A 3 -9.96 15.71 21.43
CA GLU A 3 -10.18 14.50 20.62
C GLU A 3 -10.99 14.86 19.37
N LEU A 4 -10.51 14.42 18.20
CA LEU A 4 -11.21 14.56 16.93
C LEU A 4 -12.18 13.39 16.74
N SER A 5 -11.67 12.16 16.83
CA SER A 5 -12.48 10.95 16.72
C SER A 5 -11.81 9.75 17.37
N ARG A 6 -12.59 8.69 17.57
CA ARG A 6 -12.15 7.37 18.03
C ARG A 6 -12.86 6.24 17.30
N GLY A 7 -12.20 5.09 17.21
CA GLY A 7 -12.79 3.87 16.67
C GLY A 7 -11.76 2.89 16.10
N THR A 8 -12.23 1.94 15.31
CA THR A 8 -11.36 0.99 14.60
C THR A 8 -10.53 1.73 13.57
N LEU A 9 -9.21 1.61 13.65
CA LEU A 9 -8.29 2.17 12.69
C LEU A 9 -8.30 1.35 11.40
N HIS A 10 -8.39 2.05 10.29
CA HIS A 10 -8.20 1.53 8.94
C HIS A 10 -7.03 2.25 8.26
N LYS A 11 -6.59 1.73 7.11
CA LYS A 11 -5.66 2.48 6.25
C LYS A 11 -6.30 3.81 5.83
N MET A 12 -5.49 4.83 5.59
CA MET A 12 -5.96 6.09 5.04
C MET A 12 -6.52 5.87 3.63
N HIS A 13 -7.55 6.63 3.28
CA HIS A 13 -7.93 6.83 1.90
C HIS A 13 -7.02 7.92 1.31
N ILE A 14 -6.46 7.63 0.13
CA ILE A 14 -5.54 8.53 -0.56
C ILE A 14 -6.04 8.70 -1.99
N ALA A 15 -6.22 9.94 -2.41
CA ALA A 15 -6.55 10.31 -3.78
C ALA A 15 -5.41 11.11 -4.42
N LEU A 16 -5.34 11.08 -5.75
CA LEU A 16 -4.55 12.09 -6.47
C LEU A 16 -5.18 13.45 -6.22
N GLY A 17 -4.35 14.44 -5.93
CA GLY A 17 -4.76 15.84 -5.85
C GLY A 17 -3.89 16.70 -6.74
N ASP A 18 -4.26 17.97 -6.84
CA ASP A 18 -3.55 18.99 -7.62
C ASP A 18 -3.20 20.16 -6.67
N PRO A 19 -1.92 20.38 -6.30
CA PRO A 19 -0.70 19.74 -6.82
C PRO A 19 -0.22 18.49 -6.03
N VAL A 20 -0.82 18.17 -4.88
CA VAL A 20 -0.35 17.10 -3.98
C VAL A 20 -1.48 16.15 -3.60
N ALA A 21 -1.14 14.89 -3.27
CA ALA A 21 -2.11 13.88 -2.86
C ALA A 21 -2.96 14.28 -1.64
N GLU A 22 -4.23 13.88 -1.66
CA GLU A 22 -5.21 14.15 -0.62
C GLU A 22 -5.42 12.93 0.27
N TYR A 23 -5.45 13.16 1.59
CA TYR A 23 -5.52 12.13 2.61
C TYR A 23 -6.74 12.29 3.50
N GLN A 24 -7.46 11.19 3.67
CA GLN A 24 -8.57 11.09 4.59
C GLN A 24 -8.38 9.89 5.52
N LEU A 25 -8.61 10.11 6.82
CA LEU A 25 -8.63 9.06 7.81
C LEU A 25 -10.08 8.81 8.26
N ASN A 26 -10.60 7.63 7.93
CA ASN A 26 -11.86 7.15 8.48
C ASN A 26 -11.60 6.52 9.84
N LEU A 27 -12.13 7.11 10.90
CA LEU A 27 -11.99 6.64 12.27
C LEU A 27 -13.33 6.75 12.99
N GLY A 28 -13.89 5.61 13.37
CA GLY A 28 -15.25 5.55 13.89
C GLY A 28 -16.26 5.99 12.83
N ASN A 29 -17.14 6.94 13.19
CA ASN A 29 -18.15 7.50 12.28
C ASN A 29 -17.71 8.83 11.63
N GLN A 30 -16.41 9.17 11.70
CA GLN A 30 -15.89 10.40 11.14
C GLN A 30 -14.84 10.15 10.06
N THR A 31 -14.82 11.05 9.09
CA THR A 31 -13.77 11.17 8.07
C THR A 31 -12.99 12.44 8.35
N ILE A 32 -11.70 12.30 8.62
CA ILE A 32 -10.81 13.40 9.02
C ILE A 32 -9.93 13.76 7.82
N ALA A 33 -9.97 15.01 7.38
CA ALA A 33 -9.07 15.55 6.36
C ALA A 33 -7.66 15.71 6.96
N MET A 34 -6.76 14.77 6.65
CA MET A 34 -5.45 14.71 7.31
C MET A 34 -4.50 15.81 6.83
N ASN A 35 -4.64 16.28 5.58
CA ASN A 35 -3.84 17.37 5.03
C ASN A 35 -3.96 18.65 5.88
N GLU A 36 -5.16 18.97 6.39
CA GLU A 36 -5.43 20.15 7.22
C GLU A 36 -4.82 20.08 8.63
N LEU A 37 -4.26 18.93 8.99
CA LEU A 37 -3.64 18.70 10.28
C LEU A 37 -2.10 18.80 10.23
N ILE A 38 -1.52 18.99 9.04
CA ILE A 38 -0.09 19.23 8.89
C ILE A 38 0.28 20.54 9.61
N GLY A 39 1.44 20.54 10.27
CA GLY A 39 1.91 21.61 11.15
C GLY A 39 1.28 21.61 12.55
N LYS A 40 0.25 20.79 12.81
CA LYS A 40 -0.40 20.71 14.13
C LYS A 40 0.19 19.59 14.98
N GLN A 41 0.15 19.78 16.30
CA GLN A 41 0.50 18.72 17.24
C GLN A 41 -0.65 17.72 17.36
N LEU A 42 -0.40 16.46 16.99
CA LEU A 42 -1.38 15.37 17.07
C LEU A 42 -0.91 14.27 18.00
N LYS A 43 -1.87 13.49 18.47
CA LYS A 43 -1.65 12.26 19.23
C LYS A 43 -2.59 11.17 18.75
N LEU A 44 -2.04 10.06 18.28
CA LEU A 44 -2.75 8.82 18.01
C LEU A 44 -2.53 7.85 19.17
N THR A 45 -3.59 7.54 19.92
CA THR A 45 -3.53 6.68 21.11
C THR A 45 -4.18 5.33 20.84
N HIS A 46 -3.51 4.24 21.19
CA HIS A 46 -4.11 2.90 21.19
C HIS A 46 -4.93 2.70 22.47
N LEU A 47 -6.21 2.31 22.32
CA LEU A 47 -7.18 2.18 23.40
C LEU A 47 -7.19 0.79 24.07
N GLY A 48 -6.22 -0.08 23.72
CA GLY A 48 -6.04 -1.40 24.34
C GLY A 48 -6.85 -2.53 23.72
N GLU A 49 -7.63 -2.28 22.68
CA GLU A 49 -8.44 -3.28 22.00
C GLU A 49 -8.11 -3.40 20.52
N ILE A 50 -8.22 -4.61 19.99
CA ILE A 50 -8.04 -4.91 18.56
C ILE A 50 -9.24 -5.76 18.12
N HIS A 51 -9.99 -5.28 17.13
CA HIS A 51 -11.22 -5.91 16.63
C HIS A 51 -11.04 -6.37 15.19
N CYS A 52 -11.20 -7.67 14.94
CA CYS A 52 -11.06 -8.25 13.60
C CYS A 52 -11.91 -7.49 12.58
N ILE A 53 -11.31 -7.01 11.48
CA ILE A 53 -12.04 -6.23 10.46
C ILE A 53 -13.16 -7.04 9.77
N HIS A 54 -13.10 -8.37 9.83
CA HIS A 54 -14.10 -9.24 9.23
C HIS A 54 -15.22 -9.63 10.20
N CYS A 55 -14.87 -10.19 11.37
CA CYS A 55 -15.86 -10.74 12.30
C CYS A 55 -16.07 -9.90 13.56
N GLN A 56 -15.40 -8.76 13.69
CA GLN A 56 -15.44 -7.85 14.84
C GLN A 56 -15.03 -8.46 16.20
N ARG A 57 -14.61 -9.73 16.23
CA ARG A 57 -14.12 -10.39 17.43
C ARG A 57 -12.90 -9.67 18.00
N LYS A 58 -12.94 -9.40 19.31
CA LYS A 58 -11.78 -8.93 20.08
C LYS A 58 -10.65 -9.96 20.07
N THR A 59 -9.44 -9.49 19.77
CA THR A 59 -8.23 -10.31 19.67
C THR A 59 -7.06 -9.62 20.37
N LYS A 60 -6.08 -10.39 20.84
CA LYS A 60 -4.85 -9.84 21.45
C LYS A 60 -3.83 -9.37 20.42
N LYS A 61 -3.92 -9.85 19.18
CA LYS A 61 -3.01 -9.56 18.07
C LYS A 61 -3.79 -9.48 16.76
N SER A 62 -3.30 -8.65 15.84
CA SER A 62 -3.78 -8.54 14.46
C SER A 62 -2.87 -9.33 13.53
N PHE A 63 -3.47 -10.15 12.66
CA PHE A 63 -2.79 -10.94 11.62
C PHE A 63 -3.19 -10.41 10.24
N ALA A 64 -2.30 -10.51 9.25
CA ALA A 64 -2.54 -10.08 7.87
C ALA A 64 -3.25 -8.72 7.75
N GLN A 65 -2.81 -7.73 8.55
CA GLN A 65 -3.33 -6.35 8.52
C GLN A 65 -4.81 -6.22 8.90
N GLY A 66 -5.29 -6.96 9.90
CA GLY A 66 -6.60 -6.67 10.51
C GLY A 66 -7.40 -7.87 11.00
N TYR A 67 -6.89 -9.09 10.89
CA TYR A 67 -7.66 -10.31 11.16
C TYR A 67 -7.32 -10.94 12.51
N CYS A 68 -8.31 -11.57 13.15
CA CYS A 68 -8.06 -12.49 14.26
C CYS A 68 -7.54 -13.85 13.72
N TRP A 69 -6.93 -14.65 14.59
CA TRP A 69 -6.33 -15.93 14.19
C TRP A 69 -7.29 -16.90 13.46
N PRO A 70 -8.55 -17.12 13.91
CA PRO A 70 -9.50 -17.94 13.17
C PRO A 70 -9.77 -17.45 11.75
N CYS A 71 -10.01 -16.14 11.59
CA CYS A 71 -10.23 -15.54 10.27
C CYS A 71 -8.99 -15.64 9.38
N PHE A 72 -7.79 -15.41 9.93
CA PHE A 72 -6.54 -15.56 9.21
C PHE A 72 -6.35 -16.97 8.63
N LYS A 73 -6.71 -18.00 9.40
CA LYS A 73 -6.64 -19.41 8.94
C LYS A 73 -7.73 -19.79 7.95
N ALA A 74 -8.93 -19.21 8.06
CA ALA A 74 -10.10 -19.65 7.30
C ALA A 74 -10.31 -18.85 6.01
N LEU A 75 -10.03 -17.55 6.00
CA LEU A 75 -10.44 -16.66 4.91
C LEU A 75 -9.46 -16.69 3.73
N PRO A 76 -9.97 -16.61 2.49
CA PRO A 76 -9.14 -16.67 1.28
C PRO A 76 -8.23 -15.43 1.13
N GLN A 77 -8.66 -14.25 1.56
CA GLN A 77 -7.82 -13.03 1.51
C GLN A 77 -6.63 -13.04 2.49
N CYS A 78 -6.53 -14.06 3.34
CA CYS A 78 -5.39 -14.30 4.23
C CYS A 78 -4.50 -15.45 3.74
N ASP A 79 -4.78 -16.02 2.57
CA ASP A 79 -4.07 -17.17 2.06
C ASP A 79 -2.67 -16.82 1.54
N THR A 80 -1.80 -17.82 1.45
CA THR A 80 -0.39 -17.64 1.06
C THR A 80 -0.26 -17.04 -0.34
N CYS A 81 -1.14 -17.42 -1.27
CA CYS A 81 -1.14 -16.91 -2.63
C CYS A 81 -1.49 -15.41 -2.75
N ILE A 82 -1.97 -14.78 -1.67
CA ILE A 82 -2.18 -13.33 -1.63
C ILE A 82 -0.84 -12.60 -1.61
N MET A 83 0.15 -13.15 -0.89
CA MET A 83 1.52 -12.62 -0.81
C MET A 83 2.42 -13.16 -1.93
N SER A 84 2.14 -14.36 -2.42
CA SER A 84 2.82 -15.04 -3.54
C SER A 84 1.82 -15.35 -4.66
N PRO A 85 1.43 -14.36 -5.49
CA PRO A 85 0.43 -14.52 -6.54
C PRO A 85 0.76 -15.66 -7.53
N GLU A 86 2.04 -15.88 -7.82
CA GLU A 86 2.54 -16.94 -8.67
C GLU A 86 2.19 -18.35 -8.15
N LYS A 87 1.95 -18.49 -6.83
CA LYS A 87 1.54 -19.73 -6.16
C LYS A 87 0.03 -19.86 -6.02
N CYS A 88 -0.75 -19.15 -6.85
CA CYS A 88 -2.20 -19.34 -6.89
C CYS A 88 -2.51 -20.82 -7.12
N HIS A 89 -3.41 -21.36 -6.29
CA HIS A 89 -3.81 -22.77 -6.28
C HIS A 89 -5.26 -22.96 -6.68
N PHE A 90 -5.87 -21.94 -7.31
CA PHE A 90 -7.26 -22.02 -7.78
C PHE A 90 -7.48 -23.19 -8.75
N ASP A 91 -6.60 -23.36 -9.75
CA ASP A 91 -6.70 -24.47 -10.70
C ASP A 91 -6.49 -25.85 -10.07
N GLN A 92 -5.98 -25.91 -8.83
CA GLN A 92 -5.82 -27.15 -8.07
C GLN A 92 -7.10 -27.53 -7.32
N GLY A 93 -8.14 -26.69 -7.34
CA GLY A 93 -9.40 -26.92 -6.62
C GLY A 93 -9.28 -26.81 -5.09
N THR A 94 -8.17 -26.26 -4.59
CA THR A 94 -7.90 -26.14 -3.14
C THR A 94 -8.14 -24.73 -2.60
N CYS A 95 -8.73 -23.85 -3.40
CA CYS A 95 -9.05 -22.50 -2.93
C CYS A 95 -10.04 -22.55 -1.77
N ARG A 96 -9.80 -21.75 -0.73
CA ARG A 96 -10.68 -21.70 0.45
C ARG A 96 -12.09 -21.22 0.10
N ASP A 97 -12.21 -20.44 -0.98
CA ASP A 97 -13.49 -19.92 -1.50
C ASP A 97 -13.33 -19.54 -2.99
N GLU A 98 -13.97 -20.31 -3.87
CA GLU A 98 -13.93 -20.10 -5.32
C GLU A 98 -14.70 -18.85 -5.76
N THR A 99 -15.78 -18.50 -5.05
CA THR A 99 -16.59 -17.31 -5.37
C THR A 99 -15.76 -16.06 -5.10
N TRP A 100 -15.07 -16.03 -3.96
CA TRP A 100 -14.13 -14.96 -3.66
C TRP A 100 -12.99 -14.90 -4.68
N ALA A 101 -12.41 -16.05 -5.06
CA ALA A 101 -11.31 -16.09 -6.01
C ALA A 101 -11.72 -15.63 -7.41
N SER A 102 -12.93 -15.91 -7.87
CA SER A 102 -13.41 -15.40 -9.16
C SER A 102 -13.50 -13.87 -9.18
N GLN A 103 -13.92 -13.27 -8.06
CA GLN A 103 -14.05 -11.81 -7.92
C GLN A 103 -12.74 -11.08 -7.61
N PHE A 104 -11.74 -11.79 -7.06
CA PHE A 104 -10.49 -11.17 -6.62
C PHE A 104 -9.28 -11.58 -7.46
N CYS A 105 -9.13 -12.87 -7.74
CA CYS A 105 -8.00 -13.44 -8.44
C CYS A 105 -8.23 -13.49 -9.95
N MET A 106 -9.44 -13.84 -10.39
CA MET A 106 -9.80 -14.02 -11.81
C MET A 106 -10.35 -12.74 -12.42
N THR A 107 -9.71 -11.63 -12.08
CA THR A 107 -10.00 -10.31 -12.63
C THR A 107 -8.72 -9.75 -13.24
N GLU A 108 -8.89 -8.72 -14.06
CA GLU A 108 -7.77 -8.01 -14.65
C GLU A 108 -6.82 -7.40 -13.60
N HIS A 109 -5.53 -7.61 -13.82
CA HIS A 109 -4.45 -7.03 -13.04
C HIS A 109 -3.49 -6.24 -13.93
N ILE A 110 -2.78 -5.32 -13.31
CA ILE A 110 -1.74 -4.50 -13.91
C ILE A 110 -0.42 -4.85 -13.24
N VAL A 111 0.58 -5.15 -14.07
CA VAL A 111 2.00 -5.15 -13.67
C VAL A 111 2.56 -3.78 -14.02
N TYR A 112 3.28 -3.16 -13.08
CA TYR A 112 3.75 -1.78 -13.20
C TYR A 112 5.17 -1.63 -12.67
N LEU A 113 5.88 -0.61 -13.17
CA LEU A 113 7.05 -0.04 -12.54
C LEU A 113 6.63 1.08 -11.59
N ALA A 114 7.30 1.17 -10.45
CA ALA A 114 7.12 2.29 -9.54
C ALA A 114 8.47 2.73 -8.96
N ASN A 115 8.64 4.05 -8.83
CA ASN A 115 9.78 4.66 -8.18
C ASN A 115 9.35 5.21 -6.83
N SER A 116 9.71 4.52 -5.75
CA SER A 116 9.49 5.01 -4.37
C SER A 116 10.80 5.51 -3.74
N THR A 117 11.89 4.80 -4.00
CA THR A 117 13.27 5.10 -3.58
C THR A 117 14.27 4.49 -4.58
N GLY A 118 13.82 4.27 -5.81
CA GLY A 118 14.36 3.29 -6.75
C GLY A 118 13.23 2.48 -7.42
N VAL A 119 13.54 1.88 -8.57
CA VAL A 119 12.58 1.09 -9.35
C VAL A 119 12.22 -0.21 -8.64
N LYS A 120 10.93 -0.52 -8.62
CA LYS A 120 10.40 -1.84 -8.29
C LYS A 120 9.36 -2.25 -9.34
N VAL A 121 9.26 -3.55 -9.56
CA VAL A 121 8.11 -4.16 -10.26
C VAL A 121 7.06 -4.49 -9.20
N GLY A 122 5.81 -4.12 -9.46
CA GLY A 122 4.70 -4.46 -8.59
C GLY A 122 3.46 -4.85 -9.37
N ILE A 123 2.51 -5.45 -8.66
CA ILE A 123 1.21 -5.85 -9.21
C ILE A 123 0.04 -5.22 -8.46
N THR A 124 -1.05 -5.02 -9.16
CA THR A 124 -2.31 -4.54 -8.57
C THR A 124 -3.50 -4.97 -9.42
N ARG A 125 -4.70 -4.98 -8.83
CA ARG A 125 -5.92 -5.07 -9.63
C ARG A 125 -6.10 -3.79 -10.44
N ALA A 126 -6.66 -3.89 -11.64
CA ALA A 126 -6.86 -2.74 -12.51
C ALA A 126 -7.68 -1.62 -11.82
N ASN A 127 -8.73 -1.98 -11.10
CA ASN A 127 -9.56 -1.06 -10.32
C ASN A 127 -8.90 -0.46 -9.06
N GLN A 128 -7.62 -0.76 -8.80
CA GLN A 128 -6.83 -0.19 -7.71
C GLN A 128 -5.73 0.74 -8.22
N VAL A 129 -5.66 0.98 -9.52
CA VAL A 129 -4.81 2.03 -10.11
C VAL A 129 -5.56 3.36 -10.01
N PRO A 130 -4.96 4.45 -9.47
CA PRO A 130 -3.60 4.59 -8.94
C PRO A 130 -3.49 4.39 -7.42
N THR A 131 -4.58 4.08 -6.70
CA THR A 131 -4.62 3.93 -5.23
C THR A 131 -3.49 3.05 -4.67
N ARG A 132 -3.12 1.97 -5.37
CA ARG A 132 -2.03 1.08 -4.93
C ARG A 132 -0.66 1.77 -4.92
N TRP A 133 -0.42 2.66 -5.87
CA TRP A 133 0.83 3.41 -5.97
C TRP A 133 0.91 4.47 -4.87
N LEU A 134 -0.21 5.16 -4.63
CA LEU A 134 -0.39 6.09 -3.51
C LEU A 134 -0.15 5.39 -2.17
N ASP A 135 -0.79 4.25 -1.92
CA ASP A 135 -0.60 3.45 -0.69
C ASP A 135 0.86 3.09 -0.41
N GLN A 136 1.68 2.96 -1.47
CA GLN A 136 3.08 2.59 -1.41
C GLN A 136 4.03 3.80 -1.37
N GLY A 137 3.53 5.03 -1.48
CA GLY A 137 4.35 6.24 -1.52
C GLY A 137 5.23 6.32 -2.79
N ALA A 138 4.77 5.81 -3.94
CA ALA A 138 5.49 5.97 -5.19
C ALA A 138 5.47 7.44 -5.65
N ALA A 139 6.62 7.97 -6.06
CA ALA A 139 6.75 9.28 -6.71
C ALA A 139 6.47 9.18 -8.21
N GLN A 140 6.83 8.05 -8.83
CA GLN A 140 6.49 7.75 -10.22
C GLN A 140 5.87 6.37 -10.33
N ALA A 141 4.94 6.18 -11.26
CA ALA A 141 4.43 4.88 -11.62
C ALA A 141 4.13 4.76 -13.12
N LEU A 142 4.39 3.59 -13.69
CA LEU A 142 4.16 3.28 -15.10
C LEU A 142 3.57 1.87 -15.24
N PRO A 143 2.31 1.72 -15.70
CA PRO A 143 1.77 0.43 -16.14
C PRO A 143 2.60 -0.14 -17.30
N ILE A 144 2.92 -1.43 -17.24
CA ILE A 144 3.74 -2.10 -18.27
C ILE A 144 3.10 -3.35 -18.85
N PHE A 145 2.26 -4.07 -18.09
CA PHE A 145 1.44 -5.17 -18.61
C PHE A 145 0.03 -5.13 -18.03
N ARG A 146 -0.94 -5.49 -18.87
CA ARG A 146 -2.31 -5.86 -18.50
C ARG A 146 -2.42 -7.38 -18.57
N VAL A 147 -2.89 -8.01 -17.51
CA VAL A 147 -2.99 -9.47 -17.44
C VAL A 147 -4.36 -9.91 -16.93
N ALA A 148 -4.83 -11.06 -17.40
CA ALA A 148 -6.20 -11.51 -17.16
C ALA A 148 -6.43 -12.03 -15.73
N THR A 149 -5.39 -12.53 -15.05
CA THR A 149 -5.51 -13.05 -13.68
C THR A 149 -4.39 -12.60 -12.77
N ARG A 150 -4.64 -12.67 -11.46
CA ARG A 150 -3.66 -12.41 -10.40
C ARG A 150 -2.44 -13.33 -10.49
N GLN A 151 -2.64 -14.61 -10.81
CA GLN A 151 -1.54 -15.55 -10.94
C GLN A 151 -0.59 -15.15 -12.06
N GLN A 152 -1.15 -14.79 -13.22
CA GLN A 152 -0.38 -14.32 -14.36
C GLN A 152 0.41 -13.06 -14.02
N SER A 153 -0.18 -12.13 -13.25
CA SER A 153 0.57 -10.96 -12.77
C SER A 153 1.77 -11.35 -11.90
N GLY A 154 1.63 -12.37 -11.05
CA GLY A 154 2.73 -12.87 -10.22
C GLY A 154 3.84 -13.51 -11.03
N LEU A 155 3.49 -14.31 -12.05
CA LEU A 155 4.47 -14.93 -12.94
C LEU A 155 5.24 -13.88 -13.75
N VAL A 156 4.55 -12.87 -14.29
CA VAL A 156 5.19 -11.76 -15.01
C VAL A 156 6.06 -10.93 -14.05
N GLU A 157 5.56 -10.63 -12.84
CA GLU A 157 6.32 -9.91 -11.82
C GLU A 157 7.61 -10.65 -11.44
N ASP A 158 7.55 -11.97 -11.23
CA ASP A 158 8.72 -12.78 -10.85
C ASP A 158 9.80 -12.76 -11.92
N ILE A 159 9.41 -12.89 -13.20
CA ILE A 159 10.32 -12.77 -14.35
C ILE A 159 11.01 -11.41 -14.38
N LEU A 160 10.25 -10.32 -14.21
CA LEU A 160 10.78 -8.96 -14.33
C LEU A 160 11.59 -8.55 -13.10
N ARG A 161 11.24 -9.08 -11.91
CA ARG A 161 11.90 -8.73 -10.65
C ARG A 161 13.37 -9.11 -10.65
N SER A 162 13.77 -10.15 -11.39
CA SER A 162 15.19 -10.53 -11.50
C SER A 162 16.07 -9.45 -12.14
N GLN A 163 15.48 -8.51 -12.88
CA GLN A 163 16.18 -7.43 -13.58
C GLN A 163 16.25 -6.13 -12.76
N VAL A 164 15.43 -6.01 -11.71
CA VAL A 164 15.45 -4.84 -10.83
C VAL A 164 16.05 -5.22 -9.49
N THR A 165 17.02 -4.43 -9.03
CA THR A 165 17.47 -4.58 -7.64
C THR A 165 16.39 -3.99 -6.75
N ASP A 166 15.62 -4.85 -6.07
CA ASP A 166 14.64 -4.41 -5.07
C ASP A 166 15.37 -3.76 -3.88
N ARG A 167 15.60 -2.46 -4.01
CA ARG A 167 16.25 -1.61 -3.02
C ARG A 167 15.21 -0.88 -2.16
N THR A 168 14.02 -1.44 -1.99
CA THR A 168 12.94 -0.77 -1.24
C THR A 168 13.26 -0.73 0.25
N ASN A 169 14.00 0.29 0.68
CA ASN A 169 14.20 0.62 2.08
C ASN A 169 13.11 1.60 2.50
N TRP A 170 12.11 1.14 3.24
CA TRP A 170 11.01 1.99 3.73
C TRP A 170 11.51 3.22 4.53
N ARG A 171 12.72 3.17 5.10
CA ARG A 171 13.31 4.35 5.76
C ARG A 171 13.75 5.41 4.75
N ALA A 172 14.26 5.01 3.59
CA ALA A 172 14.66 5.95 2.54
C ALA A 172 13.43 6.71 1.99
N LEU A 173 12.27 6.05 1.91
CA LEU A 173 11.00 6.64 1.47
C LEU A 173 10.62 7.91 2.26
N LEU A 174 11.00 7.93 3.54
CA LEU A 174 10.61 8.95 4.53
C LEU A 174 11.77 9.90 4.89
N ARG A 175 12.90 9.81 4.18
CA ARG A 175 14.09 10.66 4.37
C ARG A 175 14.23 11.75 3.32
N ALA A 176 13.72 11.51 2.12
CA ALA A 176 13.81 12.43 1.01
C ALA A 176 12.75 12.11 -0.05
N GLU A 177 12.65 12.99 -1.03
CA GLU A 177 12.00 12.69 -2.30
C GLU A 177 12.81 11.66 -3.09
N ALA A 178 12.12 10.95 -3.98
CA ALA A 178 12.78 10.00 -4.86
C ALA A 178 13.33 10.77 -6.06
N GLU A 179 14.59 10.54 -6.40
CA GLU A 179 15.14 11.05 -7.65
C GLU A 179 14.34 10.50 -8.84
N PRO A 180 13.90 11.34 -9.79
CA PRO A 180 13.18 10.90 -10.98
C PRO A 180 13.99 9.91 -11.82
N LEU A 181 13.29 8.93 -12.40
CA LEU A 181 13.85 7.91 -13.26
C LEU A 181 13.10 7.86 -14.59
N ASP A 182 13.81 7.48 -15.65
CA ASP A 182 13.21 7.21 -16.96
C ASP A 182 12.54 5.83 -16.95
N LEU A 183 11.34 5.76 -16.38
CA LEU A 183 10.58 4.51 -16.31
C LEU A 183 10.29 3.89 -17.69
N PRO A 184 9.97 4.65 -18.76
CA PRO A 184 9.84 4.10 -20.10
C PRO A 184 11.11 3.40 -20.60
N GLN A 185 12.27 4.03 -20.46
CA GLN A 185 13.55 3.41 -20.84
C GLN A 185 13.81 2.13 -20.05
N ILE A 186 13.56 2.16 -18.73
CA ILE A 186 13.75 0.99 -17.87
C ILE A 186 12.77 -0.14 -18.25
N ARG A 187 11.50 0.18 -18.53
CA ARG A 187 10.52 -0.79 -19.06
C ARG A 187 11.05 -1.47 -20.31
N ASP A 188 11.53 -0.70 -21.27
CA ASP A 188 11.98 -1.23 -22.56
C ASP A 188 13.18 -2.17 -22.37
N GLN A 189 14.15 -1.78 -21.53
CA GLN A 189 15.32 -2.59 -21.20
C GLN A 189 14.95 -3.92 -20.51
N ILE A 190 14.11 -3.88 -19.47
CA ILE A 190 13.73 -5.11 -18.74
C ILE A 190 12.86 -6.02 -19.62
N THR A 191 11.97 -5.45 -20.42
CA THR A 191 11.06 -6.23 -21.29
C THR A 191 11.85 -6.91 -22.39
N GLN A 192 12.80 -6.20 -23.01
CA GLN A 192 13.70 -6.77 -24.01
C GLN A 192 14.53 -7.92 -23.43
N THR A 193 15.09 -7.74 -22.23
CA THR A 193 15.91 -8.76 -21.57
C THR A 193 15.10 -10.01 -21.21
N CYS A 194 13.86 -9.82 -20.75
CA CYS A 194 12.96 -10.90 -20.34
C CYS A 194 12.09 -11.46 -21.47
N GLN A 195 12.26 -10.99 -22.71
CA GLN A 195 11.38 -11.31 -23.83
C GLN A 195 11.17 -12.82 -24.06
N PRO A 196 12.20 -13.69 -23.98
CA PRO A 196 11.99 -15.14 -24.15
C PRO A 196 11.02 -15.71 -23.11
N ALA A 197 11.22 -15.42 -21.83
CA ALA A 197 10.38 -15.92 -20.74
C ALA A 197 8.94 -15.35 -20.80
N LEU A 198 8.79 -14.08 -21.19
CA LEU A 198 7.48 -13.47 -21.40
C LEU A 198 6.73 -14.13 -22.57
N THR A 199 7.45 -14.48 -23.64
CA THR A 199 6.89 -15.18 -24.80
C THR A 199 6.39 -16.58 -24.41
N GLU A 200 7.12 -17.31 -23.57
CA GLU A 200 6.69 -18.61 -23.05
C GLU A 200 5.38 -18.49 -22.24
N LEU A 201 5.24 -17.47 -21.38
CA LEU A 201 3.99 -17.23 -20.66
C LEU A 201 2.83 -16.90 -21.62
N GLN A 202 3.08 -16.10 -22.66
CA GLN A 202 2.07 -15.78 -23.68
C GLN A 202 1.68 -17.00 -24.51
N GLN A 203 2.61 -17.91 -24.81
CA GLN A 203 2.30 -19.18 -25.49
C GLN A 203 1.43 -20.07 -24.59
N ARG A 204 1.72 -20.12 -23.29
CA ARG A 204 0.98 -20.93 -22.31
C ARG A 204 -0.44 -20.41 -22.04
N PHE A 205 -0.60 -19.09 -21.89
CA PHE A 205 -1.87 -18.49 -21.46
C PHE A 205 -2.63 -17.74 -22.57
N GLY A 206 -2.00 -17.52 -23.72
CA GLY A 206 -2.53 -16.74 -24.84
C GLY A 206 -2.11 -15.27 -24.80
N LEU A 207 -1.95 -14.68 -25.99
CA LEU A 207 -1.55 -13.27 -26.17
C LEU A 207 -2.51 -12.29 -25.48
N GLN A 208 -3.80 -12.61 -25.45
CA GLN A 208 -4.82 -11.77 -24.81
C GLN A 208 -4.75 -11.82 -23.27
N ALA A 209 -4.15 -12.86 -22.69
CA ALA A 209 -4.04 -13.00 -21.24
C ALA A 209 -2.89 -12.18 -20.66
N ILE A 210 -1.85 -11.86 -21.47
CA ILE A 210 -0.68 -11.09 -21.04
C ILE A 210 -0.33 -10.08 -22.13
N GLN A 211 -0.81 -8.85 -21.96
CA GLN A 211 -0.71 -7.78 -22.96
C GLN A 211 0.27 -6.70 -22.50
N PRO A 212 1.34 -6.41 -23.26
CA PRO A 212 2.22 -5.28 -22.97
C PRO A 212 1.50 -3.94 -23.14
N ILE A 213 1.88 -2.95 -22.32
CA ILE A 213 1.34 -1.59 -22.37
C ILE A 213 2.48 -0.63 -22.76
N ASN A 214 2.62 -0.36 -24.06
CA ASN A 214 3.71 0.46 -24.58
C ASN A 214 3.41 1.97 -24.57
N SER A 215 2.13 2.34 -24.60
CA SER A 215 1.66 3.73 -24.74
C SER A 215 1.30 4.43 -23.42
N ALA A 216 1.52 3.79 -22.26
CA ALA A 216 1.23 4.41 -20.98
C ALA A 216 2.17 5.59 -20.71
N THR A 217 1.64 6.64 -20.10
CA THR A 217 2.41 7.77 -19.59
C THR A 217 2.84 7.51 -18.15
N VAL A 218 3.98 8.08 -17.76
CA VAL A 218 4.40 8.08 -16.36
C VAL A 218 3.45 8.96 -15.57
N LEU A 219 2.91 8.41 -14.49
CA LEU A 219 2.20 9.19 -13.48
C LEU A 219 3.20 9.68 -12.45
N GLU A 220 3.37 10.99 -12.37
CA GLU A 220 4.09 11.70 -11.31
C GLU A 220 3.14 11.93 -10.12
N ILE A 221 3.64 11.73 -8.91
CA ILE A 221 2.85 11.83 -7.68
C ILE A 221 3.64 12.63 -6.63
N SER A 222 3.05 13.75 -6.22
CA SER A 222 3.56 14.59 -5.14
C SER A 222 2.78 14.35 -3.85
N TYR A 223 3.47 14.48 -2.72
CA TYR A 223 2.91 14.22 -1.39
C TYR A 223 3.03 15.46 -0.49
N PRO A 224 2.06 15.70 0.41
CA PRO A 224 2.09 16.83 1.31
C PRO A 224 3.06 16.54 2.47
N VAL A 225 4.34 16.86 2.25
CA VAL A 225 5.42 16.72 3.23
C VAL A 225 6.15 18.05 3.35
N GLU A 226 6.01 18.72 4.49
CA GLU A 226 6.74 19.97 4.78
C GLU A 226 8.22 19.68 5.08
N GLN A 227 8.48 18.60 5.81
CA GLN A 227 9.83 18.24 6.21
C GLN A 227 10.00 16.72 6.33
N TYR A 228 11.05 16.22 5.67
CA TYR A 228 11.52 14.84 5.85
C TYR A 228 12.46 14.72 7.06
N LEU A 229 12.47 13.55 7.69
CA LEU A 229 13.28 13.28 8.88
C LEU A 229 14.68 12.79 8.48
N SER A 230 15.72 13.37 9.06
CA SER A 230 17.11 12.88 8.89
C SER A 230 17.31 11.50 9.56
N LYS A 231 16.66 11.27 10.70
CA LYS A 231 16.69 10.01 11.45
C LYS A 231 15.28 9.44 11.59
N ILE A 232 15.09 8.23 11.07
CA ILE A 232 13.79 7.54 11.12
C ILE A 232 13.69 6.68 12.38
N SER A 233 12.81 7.08 13.29
CA SER A 233 12.30 6.25 14.40
C SER A 233 10.85 5.87 14.09
N SER A 234 10.46 4.61 14.30
CA SER A 234 9.08 4.18 14.06
C SER A 234 8.35 3.96 15.37
N PHE A 235 7.17 4.55 15.50
CA PHE A 235 6.29 4.33 16.64
C PHE A 235 5.80 2.88 16.70
N ASN A 236 5.78 2.34 17.91
CA ASN A 236 5.27 1.01 18.18
C ASN A 236 4.14 1.04 19.23
N LEU A 237 2.88 1.03 18.77
CA LEU A 237 1.71 1.11 19.66
C LEU A 237 1.54 -0.10 20.59
N ASP A 238 2.20 -1.23 20.29
CA ASP A 238 2.21 -2.40 21.17
C ASP A 238 3.17 -2.21 22.36
N LYS A 239 4.20 -1.38 22.21
CA LYS A 239 5.20 -1.10 23.26
C LYS A 239 4.93 0.22 23.98
N GLN A 240 4.57 1.25 23.23
CA GLN A 240 4.23 2.58 23.70
C GLN A 240 2.90 2.96 23.04
N PRO A 241 1.77 2.96 23.76
CA PRO A 241 0.42 3.05 23.18
C PRO A 241 0.04 4.46 22.68
N ALA A 242 1.02 5.26 22.27
CA ALA A 242 0.82 6.57 21.68
C ALA A 242 1.91 6.88 20.64
N ALA A 243 1.49 7.49 19.53
CA ALA A 243 2.35 8.22 18.60
C ALA A 243 1.95 9.70 18.68
N GLU A 244 2.90 10.58 18.98
CA GLU A 244 2.62 11.98 19.29
C GLU A 244 3.75 12.89 18.83
N GLY A 245 3.40 14.04 18.28
CA GLY A 245 4.34 15.04 17.77
C GLY A 245 3.66 16.04 16.85
N THR A 246 4.44 16.92 16.25
CA THR A 246 3.98 17.81 15.18
C THR A 246 3.92 17.03 13.88
N LEU A 247 2.75 16.99 13.21
CA LEU A 247 2.62 16.31 11.92
C LEU A 247 3.34 17.11 10.83
N LEU A 248 4.47 16.60 10.34
CA LEU A 248 5.29 17.22 9.30
C LEU A 248 4.91 16.81 7.89
N GLY A 249 4.16 15.71 7.73
CA GLY A 249 3.76 15.28 6.41
C GLY A 249 3.10 13.90 6.34
N LEU A 250 2.64 13.57 5.15
CA LEU A 250 1.94 12.33 4.81
C LEU A 250 2.56 11.74 3.54
N LYS A 251 2.97 10.47 3.58
CA LYS A 251 3.51 9.77 2.39
C LYS A 251 3.15 8.30 2.40
N GLY A 252 2.34 7.88 1.43
CA GLY A 252 1.68 6.59 1.46
C GLY A 252 0.95 6.36 2.77
N GLN A 253 1.01 5.17 3.34
CA GLN A 253 0.30 4.88 4.59
C GLN A 253 1.02 5.37 5.86
N TYR A 254 1.95 6.33 5.75
CA TYR A 254 2.72 6.88 6.87
C TYR A 254 2.24 8.27 7.27
N LEU A 255 2.11 8.49 8.58
CA LEU A 255 2.18 9.81 9.20
C LEU A 255 3.63 10.09 9.59
N ILE A 256 4.13 11.28 9.26
CA ILE A 256 5.48 11.73 9.56
C ILE A 256 5.38 12.80 10.65
N PHE A 257 5.86 12.49 11.85
CA PHE A 257 5.98 13.43 12.97
C PHE A 257 7.43 13.87 13.15
N ASP A 258 7.64 15.04 13.74
CA ASP A 258 8.95 15.50 14.22
C ASP A 258 9.66 14.51 15.16
N THR A 259 8.89 13.74 15.91
CA THR A 259 9.35 12.74 16.89
C THR A 259 9.46 11.31 16.32
N GLY A 260 8.98 11.05 15.10
CA GLY A 260 9.04 9.73 14.46
C GLY A 260 7.96 9.48 13.41
N VAL A 261 7.85 8.25 12.92
CA VAL A 261 6.90 7.89 11.86
C VAL A 261 6.02 6.71 12.25
N ILE A 262 4.78 6.68 11.77
CA ILE A 262 3.86 5.57 12.01
C ILE A 262 3.16 5.16 10.72
N ASN A 263 3.22 3.86 10.39
CA ASN A 263 2.46 3.29 9.29
C ASN A 263 1.09 2.84 9.79
N LEU A 264 0.01 3.51 9.38
CA LEU A 264 -1.34 3.23 9.88
C LEU A 264 -1.88 1.87 9.43
N ARG A 265 -1.43 1.37 8.27
CA ARG A 265 -1.80 0.05 7.77
C ARG A 265 -1.33 -1.09 8.69
N LYS A 266 -0.22 -0.91 9.40
CA LYS A 266 0.25 -1.88 10.42
C LYS A 266 -0.77 -2.04 11.57
N TYR A 267 -1.43 -0.95 11.94
CA TYR A 267 -2.35 -0.90 13.08
C TYR A 267 -3.82 -0.98 12.65
N THR A 268 -4.10 -1.44 11.43
CA THR A 268 -5.47 -1.77 11.04
C THR A 268 -6.06 -2.79 12.02
N ALA A 269 -7.34 -2.60 12.38
CA ALA A 269 -8.08 -3.29 13.46
C ALA A 269 -7.88 -2.75 14.89
N TYR A 270 -6.90 -1.88 15.15
CA TYR A 270 -6.68 -1.34 16.49
C TYR A 270 -7.76 -0.31 16.82
N GLN A 271 -8.29 -0.33 18.05
CA GLN A 271 -9.12 0.77 18.55
C GLN A 271 -8.19 1.93 18.91
N THR A 272 -8.37 3.07 18.26
CA THR A 272 -7.53 4.25 18.47
C THR A 272 -8.36 5.51 18.66
N ALA A 273 -7.79 6.49 19.35
CA ALA A 273 -8.28 7.86 19.40
C ALA A 273 -7.25 8.80 18.76
N LEU A 274 -7.71 9.69 17.88
CA LEU A 274 -6.90 10.77 17.33
C LEU A 274 -7.27 12.08 18.04
N SER A 275 -6.27 12.79 18.54
CA SER A 275 -6.43 14.10 19.19
C SER A 275 -5.50 15.13 18.56
N VAL A 276 -5.92 16.39 18.59
CA VAL A 276 -5.15 17.55 18.13
C VAL A 276 -5.00 18.56 19.27
N GLN A 277 -3.87 19.26 19.34
CA GLN A 277 -3.75 20.41 20.23
C GLN A 277 -4.68 21.51 19.74
N ALA A 278 -5.56 22.00 20.63
CA ALA A 278 -6.44 23.12 20.30
C ALA A 278 -5.60 24.34 19.95
N SER A 279 -5.89 24.97 18.82
CA SER A 279 -5.33 26.28 18.50
C SER A 279 -5.76 27.25 19.59
N VAL A 280 -4.82 27.87 20.29
CA VAL A 280 -5.15 28.98 21.18
C VAL A 280 -5.57 30.12 20.26
N SER A 281 -6.86 30.41 20.18
CA SER A 281 -7.35 31.65 19.60
C SER A 281 -6.80 32.78 20.47
N VAL A 282 -5.82 33.51 19.96
CA VAL A 282 -5.35 34.78 20.54
C VAL A 282 -6.26 35.89 20.03
#